data_AF-A0A8C9QTG8-F1
#
_entry.id   AF-A0A8C9QTG8-F1
#
_cell.length_a   1.000
_cell.length_b   1.000
_cell.length_c   1.000
_cell.angle_alpha   90.00
_cell.angle_beta   90.00
_cell.angle_gamma   90.00
#
_symmetry.space_group_name_H-M   'P 1'
#
loop_
_entity.id
_entity.type
_entity.pdbx_description
1 polymer ?
#
loop_
_entity_poly.entity_id
_entity_poly.type
_entity_poly.pdbx_seq_one_letter_code
_entity_poly.pdbx_strand_id
1 'polypeptide(L)'
;MAVLYFSRALHLDPHVVDFYAWRAEAFIQLCDFSSAAQNLRRAYSFQPENPKYLERLAFVLYIQGQCLYEQCDYLDALNIFSQGSTLQPDKPCFRYRCIACLMALKRHQDCLSLITKEVKQGTTNADIYILRARLYNFFQKVELCYRDLRSALLLDPKNLQAKLLLQMMVDQAQQARQDAGILAVQGLLRLPLQCIDCAIENNPLDPSLFLFRYWGRGSRPSLSRHYSLSKAFTHFAIKLLI
;
A
#
# COMPACT_ATOMS: atom_id res chain seq x y z
N MET A 1 12.99 -29.38 -27.72
CA MET A 1 13.55 -30.76 -27.62
C MET A 1 13.81 -31.20 -26.18
N ALA A 2 14.44 -30.39 -25.32
CA ALA A 2 14.70 -30.74 -23.92
C ALA A 2 13.45 -31.19 -23.13
N VAL A 3 12.33 -30.45 -23.23
CA VAL A 3 11.06 -30.82 -22.56
C VAL A 3 10.59 -32.24 -22.92
N LEU A 4 10.73 -32.64 -24.19
CA LEU A 4 10.32 -33.97 -24.66
C LEU A 4 11.20 -35.06 -24.05
N TYR A 5 12.52 -34.85 -24.02
CA TYR A 5 13.47 -35.79 -23.41
C TYR A 5 13.18 -35.98 -21.92
N PHE A 6 12.98 -34.90 -21.17
CA PHE A 6 12.66 -35.01 -19.74
C PHE A 6 11.27 -35.59 -19.49
N SER A 7 10.31 -35.37 -20.39
CA SER A 7 8.99 -36.02 -20.29
C SER A 7 9.08 -37.53 -20.50
N ARG A 8 9.91 -37.99 -21.43
CA ARG A 8 10.19 -39.42 -21.61
C ARG A 8 10.96 -40.00 -20.42
N ALA A 9 11.95 -39.28 -19.91
CA ALA A 9 12.71 -39.68 -18.72
C ALA A 9 11.79 -39.87 -17.51
N LEU A 10 10.88 -38.93 -17.25
CA LEU A 10 9.88 -39.02 -16.18
C LEU A 10 8.85 -40.14 -16.39
N HIS A 11 8.59 -40.55 -17.63
CA HIS A 11 7.75 -41.70 -17.92
C HIS A 11 8.45 -43.03 -17.58
N LEU A 12 9.78 -43.08 -17.74
CA LEU A 12 10.59 -44.25 -17.40
C LEU A 12 10.84 -44.33 -15.89
N ASP A 13 11.19 -43.21 -15.26
CA ASP A 13 11.39 -43.10 -13.83
C ASP A 13 10.82 -41.78 -13.28
N PRO A 14 9.65 -41.81 -12.62
CA PRO A 14 9.00 -40.63 -12.08
C PRO A 14 9.59 -40.16 -10.73
N HIS A 15 10.53 -40.88 -10.13
CA HIS A 15 11.07 -40.56 -8.81
C HIS A 15 12.34 -39.70 -8.85
N VAL A 16 12.96 -39.54 -10.03
CA VAL A 16 14.15 -38.71 -10.20
C VAL A 16 13.78 -37.22 -10.19
N VAL A 17 14.03 -36.57 -9.07
CA VAL A 17 13.72 -35.15 -8.79
C VAL A 17 14.38 -34.21 -9.80
N ASP A 18 15.61 -34.52 -10.21
CA ASP A 18 16.38 -33.69 -11.15
C ASP A 18 15.69 -33.55 -12.51
N PHE A 19 14.97 -34.57 -12.98
CA PHE A 19 14.24 -34.47 -14.24
C PHE A 19 13.11 -33.44 -14.17
N TYR A 20 12.44 -33.28 -13.02
CA TYR A 20 11.46 -32.21 -12.84
C TYR A 20 12.14 -30.84 -12.85
N ALA A 21 13.29 -30.70 -12.18
CA ALA A 21 14.03 -29.45 -12.14
C ALA A 21 14.57 -29.03 -13.53
N TRP A 22 15.16 -29.97 -14.28
CA TRP A 22 15.66 -29.69 -15.63
C TRP A 22 14.53 -29.46 -16.63
N ARG A 23 13.39 -30.16 -16.49
CA ARG A 23 12.20 -29.87 -17.30
C ARG A 23 11.65 -28.49 -17.00
N ALA A 24 11.63 -28.07 -15.73
CA ALA A 24 11.25 -26.71 -15.37
C ALA A 24 12.19 -25.68 -16.01
N GLU A 25 13.49 -25.90 -15.97
CA GLU A 25 14.46 -25.00 -16.62
C GLU A 25 14.20 -24.89 -18.12
N ALA A 26 13.94 -26.01 -18.80
CA ALA A 26 13.56 -26.00 -20.21
C ALA A 26 12.28 -25.19 -20.47
N PHE A 27 11.28 -25.24 -19.57
CA PHE A 27 10.08 -24.41 -19.67
C PHE A 27 10.34 -22.92 -19.39
N ILE A 28 11.26 -22.58 -18.48
CA ILE A 28 11.68 -21.19 -18.24
C ILE A 28 12.27 -20.60 -19.53
N GLN A 29 13.14 -21.34 -20.23
CA GLN A 29 13.73 -20.90 -21.50
C GLN A 29 12.69 -20.74 -22.62
N LEU A 30 11.54 -21.44 -22.52
CA LEU A 30 10.40 -21.29 -23.43
C LEU A 30 9.40 -20.21 -22.97
N CYS A 31 9.69 -19.50 -21.87
CA CYS A 31 8.79 -18.56 -21.22
C CYS A 31 7.44 -19.15 -20.78
N ASP A 32 7.33 -20.48 -20.69
CA ASP A 32 6.16 -21.14 -20.11
C ASP A 32 6.34 -21.26 -18.59
N PHE A 33 6.15 -20.13 -17.92
CA PHE A 33 6.31 -20.03 -16.47
C PHE A 33 5.30 -20.88 -15.70
N SER A 34 4.13 -21.14 -16.30
CA SER A 34 3.08 -21.96 -15.70
C SER A 34 3.53 -23.42 -15.56
N SER A 35 4.03 -24.01 -16.64
CA SER A 35 4.59 -25.35 -16.64
C SER A 35 5.87 -25.42 -15.80
N ALA A 36 6.73 -24.40 -15.88
CA ALA A 36 7.93 -24.33 -15.05
C ALA A 36 7.59 -24.39 -13.54
N ALA A 37 6.64 -23.58 -13.09
CA ALA A 37 6.21 -23.55 -11.69
C ALA A 37 5.63 -24.90 -11.23
N GLN A 38 4.84 -25.58 -12.07
CA GLN A 38 4.30 -26.90 -11.74
C GLN A 38 5.40 -27.95 -11.54
N ASN A 39 6.41 -27.97 -12.42
CA ASN A 39 7.53 -28.91 -12.29
C ASN A 39 8.40 -28.60 -11.07
N LEU A 40 8.63 -27.32 -10.76
CA LEU A 40 9.36 -26.92 -9.56
C LEU A 40 8.59 -27.26 -8.27
N ARG A 41 7.27 -27.15 -8.26
CA ARG A 41 6.45 -27.62 -7.12
C ARG A 41 6.59 -29.11 -6.89
N ARG A 42 6.63 -29.90 -7.96
CA ARG A 42 6.90 -31.35 -7.87
C ARG A 42 8.30 -31.60 -7.29
N ALA A 43 9.32 -30.93 -7.83
CA ALA A 43 10.69 -31.06 -7.31
C ALA A 43 10.78 -30.69 -5.81
N TYR A 44 10.17 -29.57 -5.42
CA TYR A 44 10.08 -29.14 -4.04
C TYR A 44 9.31 -30.12 -3.14
N SER A 45 8.24 -30.75 -3.63
CA SER A 45 7.48 -31.74 -2.85
C SER A 45 8.28 -33.02 -2.56
N PHE A 46 9.21 -33.40 -3.43
CA PHE A 46 10.09 -34.55 -3.20
C PHE A 46 11.27 -34.23 -2.29
N GLN A 47 11.83 -33.01 -2.41
CA GLN A 47 12.99 -32.57 -1.62
C GLN A 47 12.73 -31.17 -1.03
N PRO A 48 11.91 -31.07 0.03
CA PRO A 48 11.57 -29.79 0.65
C PRO A 48 12.78 -29.14 1.35
N GLU A 49 13.76 -29.95 1.76
CA GLU A 49 15.00 -29.50 2.41
C GLU A 49 15.96 -28.78 1.46
N ASN A 50 15.78 -28.94 0.14
CA ASN A 50 16.64 -28.31 -0.85
C ASN A 50 16.14 -26.89 -1.17
N PRO A 51 16.80 -25.83 -0.67
CA PRO A 51 16.30 -24.46 -0.83
C PRO A 51 16.32 -24.00 -2.29
N LYS A 52 17.13 -24.63 -3.15
CA LYS A 52 17.26 -24.26 -4.56
C LYS A 52 15.92 -24.35 -5.31
N TYR A 53 15.10 -25.36 -5.03
CA TYR A 53 13.82 -25.52 -5.70
C TYR A 53 12.80 -24.46 -5.25
N LEU A 54 12.78 -24.14 -3.95
CA LEU A 54 11.93 -23.09 -3.40
C LEU A 54 12.34 -21.71 -3.96
N GLU A 55 13.63 -21.42 -3.97
CA GLU A 55 14.16 -20.16 -4.54
C GLU A 55 13.86 -20.04 -6.04
N ARG A 56 14.06 -21.12 -6.81
CA ARG A 56 13.75 -21.12 -8.25
C ARG A 56 12.24 -21.00 -8.49
N LEU A 57 11.41 -21.65 -7.69
CA LEU A 57 9.95 -21.53 -7.76
C LEU A 57 9.49 -20.10 -7.48
N ALA A 58 10.02 -19.48 -6.43
CA ALA A 58 9.72 -18.08 -6.10
C ALA A 58 10.13 -17.14 -7.24
N PHE A 59 11.31 -17.36 -7.84
CA PHE A 59 11.76 -16.60 -9.01
C PHE A 59 10.81 -16.74 -10.21
N VAL A 60 10.39 -17.96 -10.54
CA VAL A 60 9.44 -18.20 -11.64
C VAL A 60 8.08 -17.54 -11.36
N LEU A 61 7.56 -17.64 -10.14
CA LEU A 61 6.31 -16.97 -9.76
C LEU A 61 6.43 -15.45 -9.86
N TYR A 62 7.59 -14.89 -9.47
CA TYR A 62 7.81 -13.45 -9.60
C TYR A 62 7.77 -12.99 -11.06
N ILE A 63 8.44 -13.71 -11.97
CA ILE A 63 8.43 -13.38 -13.40
C ILE A 63 7.03 -13.58 -13.98
N GLN A 64 6.37 -14.69 -13.67
CA GLN A 64 5.00 -14.94 -14.12
C GLN A 64 4.05 -13.83 -13.69
N GLY A 65 4.10 -13.43 -12.41
CA GLY A 65 3.29 -12.34 -11.89
C GLY A 65 3.63 -11.01 -12.55
N GLN A 66 4.90 -10.76 -12.88
CA GLN A 66 5.33 -9.55 -13.58
C GLN A 66 4.80 -9.52 -15.02
N CYS A 67 4.85 -10.62 -15.75
CA CYS A 67 4.27 -10.71 -17.10
C CYS A 67 2.76 -10.44 -17.08
N LEU A 68 2.03 -11.03 -16.14
CA LEU A 68 0.59 -10.79 -15.97
C LEU A 68 0.30 -9.33 -15.60
N TYR A 69 1.14 -8.72 -14.76
CA TYR A 69 1.02 -7.31 -14.40
C TYR A 69 1.20 -6.40 -15.61
N GLU A 70 2.19 -6.67 -16.46
CA GLU A 70 2.44 -5.93 -17.71
C GLU A 70 1.31 -6.11 -18.73
N GLN A 71 0.66 -7.28 -18.74
CA GLN A 71 -0.54 -7.55 -19.52
C GLN A 71 -1.80 -6.88 -18.95
N CYS A 72 -1.70 -6.16 -17.82
CA CYS A 72 -2.81 -5.56 -17.08
C CYS A 72 -3.79 -6.58 -16.46
N ASP A 73 -3.42 -7.86 -16.40
CA ASP A 73 -4.18 -8.92 -15.74
C ASP A 73 -3.90 -8.92 -14.23
N TYR A 74 -4.28 -7.82 -13.57
CA TYR A 74 -3.89 -7.54 -12.19
C TYR A 74 -4.47 -8.55 -11.17
N LEU A 75 -5.61 -9.17 -11.47
CA LEU A 75 -6.21 -10.19 -10.59
C LEU A 75 -5.36 -11.46 -10.56
N ASP A 76 -4.96 -11.96 -11.73
CA ASP A 76 -4.12 -13.15 -11.81
C ASP A 76 -2.70 -12.86 -11.34
N ALA A 77 -2.16 -11.68 -11.65
CA ALA A 77 -0.90 -11.22 -11.08
C ALA A 77 -0.94 -11.22 -9.54
N LEU A 78 -2.01 -10.70 -8.93
CA LEU A 78 -2.20 -10.71 -7.48
C LEU A 78 -2.23 -12.14 -6.91
N ASN A 79 -2.91 -13.06 -7.59
CA ASN A 79 -2.98 -14.47 -7.20
C ASN A 79 -1.59 -15.13 -7.25
N ILE A 80 -0.79 -14.85 -8.28
CA ILE A 80 0.57 -15.40 -8.40
C ILE A 80 1.51 -14.78 -7.35
N PHE A 81 1.49 -13.47 -7.15
CA PHE A 81 2.33 -12.82 -6.13
C PHE A 81 1.94 -13.21 -4.71
N SER A 82 0.65 -13.44 -4.43
CA SER A 82 0.21 -13.93 -3.12
C SER A 82 0.77 -15.32 -2.83
N GLN A 83 0.80 -16.22 -3.83
CA GLN A 83 1.46 -17.53 -3.69
C GLN A 83 2.98 -17.39 -3.45
N GLY A 84 3.64 -16.42 -4.10
CA GLY A 84 5.03 -16.10 -3.80
C GLY A 84 5.23 -15.62 -2.35
N SER A 85 4.31 -14.80 -1.83
CA SER A 85 4.37 -14.28 -0.46
C SER A 85 4.16 -15.36 0.61
N THR A 86 3.40 -16.42 0.30
CA THR A 86 3.22 -17.56 1.21
C THR A 86 4.43 -18.50 1.21
N LEU A 87 5.13 -18.61 0.08
CA LEU A 87 6.36 -19.41 -0.03
C LEU A 87 7.57 -18.73 0.62
N GLN A 88 7.68 -17.40 0.51
CA GLN A 88 8.79 -16.63 1.09
C GLN A 88 8.26 -15.45 1.92
N PRO A 89 7.74 -15.71 3.13
CA PRO A 89 7.19 -14.66 4.00
C PRO A 89 8.25 -13.69 4.51
N ASP A 90 9.54 -14.02 4.45
CA ASP A 90 10.59 -13.09 4.87
C ASP A 90 10.91 -12.04 3.80
N LYS A 91 10.55 -12.31 2.54
CA LYS A 91 10.86 -11.41 1.42
C LYS A 91 9.70 -10.44 1.17
N PRO A 92 9.89 -9.12 1.37
CA PRO A 92 8.83 -8.14 1.18
C PRO A 92 8.50 -7.88 -0.31
N CYS A 93 9.34 -8.31 -1.24
CA CYS A 93 9.17 -8.05 -2.67
C CYS A 93 7.81 -8.53 -3.21
N PHE A 94 7.34 -9.71 -2.82
CA PHE A 94 6.03 -10.23 -3.21
C PHE A 94 4.89 -9.38 -2.65
N ARG A 95 4.99 -8.95 -1.41
CA ARG A 95 3.96 -8.12 -0.76
C ARG A 95 3.88 -6.74 -1.40
N TYR A 96 5.01 -6.14 -1.77
CA TYR A 96 5.03 -4.89 -2.53
C TYR A 96 4.37 -5.04 -3.91
N ARG A 97 4.57 -6.17 -4.58
CA ARG A 97 3.87 -6.47 -5.84
C ARG A 97 2.37 -6.68 -5.63
N CYS A 98 1.95 -7.35 -4.56
CA CYS A 98 0.53 -7.44 -4.19
C CYS A 98 -0.09 -6.05 -3.96
N ILE A 99 0.61 -5.15 -3.26
CA ILE A 99 0.17 -3.75 -3.07
C ILE A 99 -0.02 -3.06 -4.43
N ALA A 100 0.95 -3.19 -5.34
CA ALA A 100 0.85 -2.61 -6.68
C ALA A 100 -0.37 -3.13 -7.45
N CYS A 101 -0.61 -4.45 -7.44
CA CYS A 101 -1.79 -5.05 -8.05
C CYS A 101 -3.10 -4.53 -7.42
N LEU A 102 -3.18 -4.45 -6.09
CA LEU A 102 -4.38 -3.95 -5.40
C LEU A 102 -4.66 -2.47 -5.71
N MET A 103 -3.60 -1.67 -5.87
CA MET A 103 -3.72 -0.27 -6.30
C MET A 103 -4.23 -0.18 -7.74
N ALA A 104 -3.70 -0.98 -8.66
CA ALA A 104 -4.15 -1.01 -10.06
C ALA A 104 -5.63 -1.47 -10.17
N LEU A 105 -6.04 -2.43 -9.32
CA LEU A 105 -7.43 -2.89 -9.22
C LEU A 105 -8.37 -1.92 -8.49
N LYS A 106 -7.87 -0.80 -7.98
CA LYS A 106 -8.63 0.18 -7.15
C LYS A 106 -9.27 -0.45 -5.90
N ARG A 107 -8.72 -1.57 -5.41
CA ARG A 107 -9.14 -2.22 -4.16
C ARG A 107 -8.48 -1.53 -2.96
N HIS A 108 -8.85 -0.27 -2.75
CA HIS A 108 -8.19 0.62 -1.78
C HIS A 108 -8.27 0.12 -0.33
N GLN A 109 -9.37 -0.54 0.07
CA GLN A 109 -9.52 -1.08 1.43
C GLN A 109 -8.58 -2.26 1.68
N ASP A 110 -8.52 -3.21 0.75
CA ASP A 110 -7.62 -4.35 0.84
C ASP A 110 -6.17 -3.91 0.83
N CYS A 111 -5.83 -2.96 -0.03
CA CYS A 111 -4.51 -2.34 -0.10
C CYS A 111 -4.11 -1.71 1.24
N LEU A 112 -5.01 -0.92 1.84
CA LEU A 112 -4.78 -0.30 3.14
C LEU A 112 -4.55 -1.34 4.24
N SER A 113 -5.30 -2.45 4.22
CA SER A 113 -5.15 -3.54 5.18
C SER A 113 -3.78 -4.21 5.10
N LEU A 114 -3.28 -4.44 3.87
CA LEU A 114 -2.00 -5.09 3.60
C LEU A 114 -0.85 -4.15 4.01
N ILE A 115 -0.90 -2.88 3.60
CA ILE A 115 0.09 -1.87 3.99
C ILE A 115 0.13 -1.69 5.52
N THR A 116 -1.02 -1.73 6.20
CA THR A 116 -1.05 -1.63 7.66
C THR A 116 -0.38 -2.83 8.33
N LYS A 117 -0.51 -4.03 7.77
CA LYS A 117 0.23 -5.21 8.24
C LYS A 117 1.73 -5.05 8.03
N GLU A 118 2.16 -4.56 6.87
CA GLU A 118 3.58 -4.29 6.60
C GLU A 118 4.18 -3.30 7.60
N VAL A 119 3.51 -2.17 7.83
CA VAL A 119 4.02 -1.17 8.79
C VAL A 119 4.10 -1.74 10.21
N LYS A 120 3.15 -2.60 10.62
CA LYS A 120 3.20 -3.29 11.92
C LYS A 120 4.37 -4.27 12.02
N GLN A 121 4.80 -4.86 10.91
CA GLN A 121 5.98 -5.73 10.86
C GLN A 121 7.29 -4.95 10.88
N GLY A 122 7.24 -3.60 10.87
CA GLY A 122 8.43 -2.76 11.03
C GLY A 122 9.15 -2.45 9.71
N THR A 123 8.41 -2.17 8.63
CA THR A 123 9.04 -1.74 7.37
C THR A 123 9.85 -0.45 7.55
N THR A 124 11.07 -0.44 7.04
CA THR A 124 11.94 0.74 6.93
C THR A 124 11.77 1.49 5.61
N ASN A 125 10.86 1.04 4.74
CA ASN A 125 10.63 1.66 3.43
C ASN A 125 9.70 2.88 3.57
N ALA A 126 10.23 4.08 3.31
CA ALA A 126 9.48 5.34 3.34
C ALA A 126 8.31 5.34 2.36
N ASP A 127 8.44 4.69 1.19
CA ASP A 127 7.40 4.66 0.16
C ASP A 127 6.11 3.98 0.65
N ILE A 128 6.23 3.00 1.54
CA ILE A 128 5.07 2.31 2.13
C ILE A 128 4.26 3.26 3.02
N TYR A 129 4.93 4.13 3.79
CA TYR A 129 4.27 5.16 4.58
C TYR A 129 3.61 6.21 3.68
N ILE A 130 4.26 6.62 2.59
CA ILE A 130 3.69 7.57 1.62
C ILE A 130 2.45 6.98 0.94
N LEU A 131 2.50 5.72 0.53
CA LEU A 131 1.35 5.01 -0.04
C LEU A 131 0.20 4.92 0.97
N ARG A 132 0.49 4.61 2.24
CA ARG A 132 -0.52 4.59 3.31
C ARG A 132 -1.14 5.97 3.53
N ALA A 133 -0.31 7.02 3.57
CA ALA A 133 -0.75 8.39 3.72
C ALA A 133 -1.70 8.80 2.59
N ARG A 134 -1.35 8.47 1.34
CA ARG A 134 -2.22 8.73 0.17
C ARG A 134 -3.58 8.03 0.29
N LEU A 135 -3.59 6.78 0.73
CA LEU A 135 -4.84 6.05 0.97
C LEU A 135 -5.65 6.67 2.12
N TYR A 136 -5.00 7.10 3.21
CA TYR A 136 -5.69 7.81 4.29
C TYR A 136 -6.28 9.13 3.83
N ASN A 137 -5.55 9.89 3.00
CA ASN A 137 -6.08 11.10 2.39
C ASN A 137 -7.31 10.80 1.52
N PHE A 138 -7.27 9.73 0.72
CA PHE A 138 -8.41 9.28 -0.07
C PHE A 138 -9.63 8.91 0.79
N PHE A 139 -9.41 8.29 1.95
CA PHE A 139 -10.47 7.96 2.92
C PHE A 139 -10.83 9.11 3.89
N GLN A 140 -10.34 10.33 3.66
CA GLN A 140 -10.55 11.51 4.53
C GLN A 140 -10.07 11.32 5.98
N LYS A 141 -9.08 10.44 6.20
CA LYS A 141 -8.42 10.24 7.50
C LYS A 141 -7.18 11.10 7.60
N VAL A 142 -7.39 12.41 7.60
CA VAL A 142 -6.36 13.44 7.46
C VAL A 142 -5.29 13.37 8.57
N GLU A 143 -5.71 13.19 9.83
CA GLU A 143 -4.76 13.08 10.96
C GLU A 143 -3.75 11.93 10.78
N LEU A 144 -4.22 10.78 10.31
CA LEU A 144 -3.36 9.61 10.09
C LEU A 144 -2.42 9.84 8.90
N CYS A 145 -2.91 10.50 7.85
CA CYS A 145 -2.10 10.92 6.71
C CYS A 145 -0.92 11.79 7.16
N TYR A 146 -1.16 12.81 8.00
CA TYR A 146 -0.11 13.70 8.50
C TYR A 146 0.97 12.92 9.27
N ARG A 147 0.56 12.01 10.16
CA ARG A 147 1.49 11.19 10.96
C ARG A 147 2.36 10.31 10.06
N ASP A 148 1.75 9.69 9.05
CA ASP A 148 2.47 8.82 8.11
C ASP A 148 3.48 9.58 7.25
N LEU A 149 3.12 10.78 6.77
CA LEU A 149 4.03 11.65 6.03
C LEU A 149 5.23 12.07 6.89
N ARG A 150 5.00 12.37 8.17
CA ARG A 150 6.10 12.63 9.10
C ARG A 150 7.00 11.41 9.30
N SER A 151 6.44 10.23 9.51
CA SER A 151 7.26 9.01 9.61
C SER A 151 8.03 8.72 8.33
N ALA A 152 7.44 8.98 7.15
CA ALA A 152 8.13 8.85 5.87
C ALA A 152 9.33 9.81 5.78
N LEU A 153 9.17 11.06 6.18
CA LEU A 153 10.25 12.06 6.17
C LEU A 153 11.32 11.82 7.24
N LEU A 154 11.00 11.11 8.32
CA LEU A 154 12.01 10.64 9.28
C LEU A 154 12.89 9.55 8.68
N LEU A 155 12.32 8.66 7.85
CA LEU A 155 13.04 7.58 7.18
C LEU A 155 13.82 8.10 5.96
N ASP A 156 13.19 8.94 5.14
CA ASP A 156 13.83 9.59 4.00
C ASP A 156 13.53 11.11 4.00
N PRO A 157 14.43 11.92 4.58
CA PRO A 157 14.29 13.37 4.63
C PRO A 157 14.37 14.05 3.26
N LYS A 158 14.80 13.36 2.20
CA LYS A 158 14.93 13.93 0.86
C LYS A 158 13.72 13.62 -0.03
N ASN A 159 12.79 12.79 0.44
CA ASN A 159 11.63 12.40 -0.35
C ASN A 159 10.74 13.60 -0.71
N LEU A 160 10.78 14.01 -1.98
CA LEU A 160 10.05 15.18 -2.47
C LEU A 160 8.53 14.97 -2.39
N GLN A 161 8.05 13.76 -2.65
CA GLN A 161 6.62 13.47 -2.66
C GLN A 161 6.01 13.64 -1.27
N ALA A 162 6.71 13.14 -0.24
CA ALA A 162 6.26 13.31 1.14
C ALA A 162 6.29 14.78 1.59
N LYS A 163 7.31 15.55 1.19
CA LYS A 163 7.40 16.98 1.48
C LYS A 163 6.25 17.78 0.86
N LEU A 164 5.99 17.57 -0.43
CA LEU A 164 4.94 18.28 -1.15
C LEU A 164 3.56 17.97 -0.55
N LEU A 165 3.26 16.70 -0.30
CA LEU A 165 2.00 16.30 0.34
C LEU A 165 1.85 16.92 1.73
N LEU A 166 2.92 16.94 2.54
CA LEU A 166 2.89 17.54 3.87
C LEU A 166 2.71 19.07 3.81
N GLN A 167 3.40 19.74 2.89
CA GLN A 167 3.26 21.19 2.68
C GLN A 167 1.82 21.54 2.28
N MET A 168 1.23 20.81 1.33
CA MET A 168 -0.16 21.02 0.94
C MET A 168 -1.12 20.91 2.13
N MET A 169 -0.93 19.94 3.03
CA MET A 169 -1.75 19.80 4.23
C MET A 169 -1.55 20.97 5.21
N VAL A 170 -0.31 21.42 5.41
CA VAL A 170 -0.02 22.57 6.28
C VAL A 170 -0.62 23.86 5.71
N ASP A 171 -0.55 24.06 4.39
CA ASP A 171 -1.14 25.23 3.73
C ASP A 171 -2.67 25.23 3.88
N GLN A 172 -3.32 24.07 3.71
CA GLN A 172 -4.75 23.90 3.95
C GLN A 172 -5.12 24.20 5.41
N ALA A 173 -4.29 23.76 6.38
CA ALA A 173 -4.51 24.08 7.78
C ALA A 173 -4.43 25.60 8.06
N GLN A 174 -3.47 26.29 7.43
CA GLN A 174 -3.31 27.74 7.58
C GLN A 174 -4.48 28.51 6.96
N GLN A 175 -4.96 28.08 5.79
CA GLN A 175 -6.13 28.67 5.14
C GLN A 175 -7.38 28.49 5.99
N ALA A 176 -7.65 27.26 6.45
CA ALA A 176 -8.79 26.98 7.31
C ALA A 176 -8.75 27.80 8.62
N ARG A 177 -7.56 28.03 9.18
CA ARG A 177 -7.37 28.92 10.33
C ARG A 177 -7.70 30.39 10.00
N GLN A 178 -7.27 30.89 8.84
CA GLN A 178 -7.56 32.27 8.41
C GLN A 178 -9.06 32.48 8.21
N ASP A 179 -9.73 31.54 7.53
CA ASP A 179 -11.18 31.56 7.33
C ASP A 179 -11.94 31.56 8.65
N ALA A 180 -11.48 30.76 9.63
CA ALA A 180 -12.04 30.76 10.97
C ALA A 180 -11.95 32.14 11.64
N GLY A 181 -10.83 32.85 11.48
CA GLY A 181 -10.66 34.21 11.97
C GLY A 181 -11.66 35.19 11.35
N ILE A 182 -11.84 35.14 10.04
CA ILE A 182 -12.78 36.01 9.31
C ILE A 182 -14.22 35.74 9.75
N LEU A 183 -14.62 34.47 9.79
CA LEU A 183 -15.98 34.06 10.20
C LEU A 183 -16.27 34.37 11.66
N ALA A 184 -15.24 34.35 12.53
CA ALA A 184 -15.38 34.72 13.93
C ALA A 184 -15.68 36.22 14.08
N VAL A 185 -15.01 37.07 13.31
CA VAL A 185 -15.29 38.52 13.27
C VAL A 185 -16.71 38.80 12.76
N GLN A 186 -17.22 37.99 11.85
CA GLN A 186 -18.60 38.08 11.35
C GLN A 186 -19.68 37.59 12.33
N GLY A 187 -19.30 37.06 13.50
CA GLY A 187 -20.23 36.59 14.54
C GLY A 187 -20.83 35.20 14.29
N LEU A 188 -20.37 34.47 13.28
CA LEU A 188 -20.91 33.16 12.88
C LEU A 188 -20.32 32.01 13.71
N LEU A 189 -20.50 31.98 15.03
CA LEU A 189 -19.77 31.11 15.98
C LEU A 189 -19.62 29.61 15.64
N ARG A 190 -20.54 29.00 14.89
CA ARG A 190 -20.47 27.57 14.53
C ARG A 190 -19.46 27.24 13.42
N LEU A 191 -19.30 28.13 12.44
CA LEU A 191 -18.47 27.88 11.27
C LEU A 191 -16.95 27.99 11.56
N PRO A 192 -16.45 28.97 12.36
CA PRO A 192 -15.07 29.05 12.79
C PRO A 192 -14.57 27.81 13.51
N LEU A 193 -15.42 27.19 14.34
CA LEU A 193 -15.06 25.98 15.07
C LEU A 193 -14.85 24.81 14.11
N GLN A 194 -15.69 24.67 13.07
CA GLN A 194 -15.52 23.65 12.04
C GLN A 194 -14.24 23.88 11.22
N CYS A 195 -13.96 25.13 10.85
CA CYS A 195 -12.73 25.50 10.15
C CYS A 195 -11.48 25.18 10.99
N ILE A 196 -11.54 25.39 12.31
CA ILE A 196 -10.44 25.04 13.22
C ILE A 196 -10.32 23.55 13.43
N ASP A 197 -11.42 22.82 13.51
CA ASP A 197 -11.39 21.35 13.55
C ASP A 197 -10.68 20.81 12.30
N CYS A 198 -11.03 21.33 11.12
CA CYS A 198 -10.34 21.02 9.86
C CYS A 198 -8.84 21.40 9.89
N ALA A 199 -8.49 22.56 10.45
CA ALA A 199 -7.10 22.99 10.57
C ALA A 199 -6.28 22.06 11.49
N ILE A 200 -6.86 21.65 12.62
CA ILE A 200 -6.23 20.73 13.57
C ILE A 200 -6.03 19.36 12.93
N GLU A 201 -7.01 18.84 12.19
CA GLU A 201 -6.89 17.55 11.51
C GLU A 201 -5.74 17.55 10.47
N ASN A 202 -5.54 18.67 9.78
CA ASN A 202 -4.49 18.84 8.77
C ASN A 202 -3.10 19.11 9.35
N ASN A 203 -2.99 19.73 10.53
CA ASN A 203 -1.72 19.99 11.21
C ASN A 203 -1.85 19.79 12.74
N PRO A 204 -1.95 18.54 13.21
CA PRO A 204 -2.28 18.24 14.61
C PRO A 204 -1.18 18.62 15.61
N LEU A 205 0.02 18.96 15.13
CA LEU A 205 1.17 19.29 15.98
C LEU A 205 1.38 20.80 16.14
N ASP A 206 0.57 21.65 15.51
CA ASP A 206 0.67 23.10 15.70
C ASP A 206 -0.13 23.54 16.95
N PRO A 207 0.53 23.95 18.04
CA PRO A 207 -0.13 24.34 19.28
C PRO A 207 -1.04 25.56 19.11
N SER A 208 -0.72 26.41 18.14
CA SER A 208 -1.40 27.68 17.95
C SER A 208 -2.83 27.52 17.43
N LEU A 209 -3.18 26.35 16.87
CA LEU A 209 -4.54 25.99 16.43
C LEU A 209 -5.46 25.67 17.61
N PHE A 210 -4.91 25.17 18.72
CA PHE A 210 -5.69 24.81 19.91
C PHE A 210 -6.10 26.05 20.71
N LEU A 211 -5.28 27.11 20.70
CA LEU A 211 -5.56 28.35 21.43
C LEU A 211 -6.91 28.98 21.02
N PHE A 212 -7.18 29.03 19.72
CA PHE A 212 -8.42 29.61 19.18
C PHE A 212 -9.64 28.74 19.54
N ARG A 213 -9.47 27.41 19.58
CA ARG A 213 -10.52 26.47 19.99
C ARG A 213 -10.96 26.66 21.45
N TYR A 214 -10.02 26.96 22.35
CA TYR A 214 -10.32 27.24 23.76
C TYR A 214 -11.12 28.53 23.95
N TRP A 215 -10.77 29.59 23.21
CA TRP A 215 -11.50 30.86 23.26
C TRP A 215 -12.96 30.72 22.79
N GLY A 216 -13.23 29.91 21.76
CA GLY A 216 -14.60 29.69 21.27
C GLY A 216 -15.51 28.88 22.20
N ARG A 217 -14.95 28.07 23.11
CA ARG A 217 -15.72 27.29 24.11
C ARG A 217 -15.94 28.03 25.44
N GLY A 218 -15.31 29.18 25.64
CA GLY A 218 -15.39 29.98 26.88
C GLY A 218 -16.78 30.55 27.22
N SER A 219 -17.79 30.31 26.40
CA SER A 219 -19.11 30.95 26.51
C SER A 219 -20.29 30.00 26.80
N ARG A 220 -20.07 28.74 27.25
CA ARG A 220 -21.10 27.90 27.92
C ARG A 220 -20.53 26.56 28.43
N PRO A 221 -20.77 26.17 29.70
CA PRO A 221 -20.64 24.78 30.13
C PRO A 221 -21.91 24.01 29.79
N SER A 222 -21.75 22.81 29.20
CA SER A 222 -22.58 21.59 29.35
C SER A 222 -22.93 20.83 28.05
N LEU A 223 -22.83 19.49 28.20
CA LEU A 223 -23.58 18.42 27.55
C LEU A 223 -23.16 17.89 26.15
N SER A 224 -22.45 16.75 26.23
CA SER A 224 -22.71 15.46 25.56
C SER A 224 -23.02 15.39 24.05
N ARG A 225 -22.18 14.60 23.37
CA ARG A 225 -22.43 13.62 22.28
C ARG A 225 -23.28 14.04 21.07
N HIS A 226 -22.71 13.92 19.87
CA HIS A 226 -23.00 12.82 18.92
C HIS A 226 -22.42 13.16 17.53
N TYR A 227 -21.75 12.17 16.93
CA TYR A 227 -21.41 12.11 15.51
C TYR A 227 -22.68 12.10 14.66
N SER A 228 -22.75 12.95 13.62
CA SER A 228 -23.12 12.57 12.24
C SER A 228 -23.38 13.78 11.32
N LEU A 229 -22.77 13.71 10.12
CA LEU A 229 -23.25 14.18 8.80
C LEU A 229 -23.21 15.69 8.47
N SER A 230 -22.39 16.04 7.47
CA SER A 230 -22.83 16.36 6.10
C SER A 230 -21.67 17.05 5.36
N LYS A 231 -20.99 16.38 4.42
CA LYS A 231 -21.22 16.55 2.97
C LYS A 231 -21.57 18.00 2.57
N ALA A 232 -20.54 18.79 2.27
CA ALA A 232 -20.55 19.84 1.25
C ALA A 232 -19.10 20.25 0.98
N PHE A 233 -18.81 20.60 -0.28
CA PHE A 233 -17.49 20.90 -0.86
C PHE A 233 -16.70 19.71 -1.43
N THR A 234 -17.39 18.94 -2.26
CA THR A 234 -16.81 18.41 -3.49
C THR A 234 -16.59 19.55 -4.48
N HIS A 235 -15.35 20.04 -4.62
CA HIS A 235 -14.74 20.45 -5.90
C HIS A 235 -13.39 21.13 -5.64
N PHE A 236 -12.30 20.36 -5.65
CA PHE A 236 -11.03 20.65 -6.33
C PHE A 236 -9.97 19.66 -5.84
N ALA A 237 -9.79 18.54 -6.56
CA ALA A 237 -8.54 17.77 -6.66
C ALA A 237 -8.78 16.50 -7.50
N ILE A 238 -9.15 16.67 -8.77
CA ILE A 238 -8.85 15.66 -9.78
C ILE A 238 -7.69 16.24 -10.60
N LYS A 239 -6.47 15.90 -10.19
CA LYS A 239 -5.28 15.74 -11.04
C LYS A 239 -4.08 15.46 -10.15
N LEU A 240 -3.83 14.17 -9.90
CA LEU A 240 -2.50 13.54 -9.83
C LEU A 240 -2.73 12.06 -9.49
N LEU A 241 -3.18 11.33 -10.50
CA LEU A 241 -3.20 9.87 -10.55
C LEU A 241 -2.64 9.35 -11.88
N ILE A 242 -1.70 10.11 -12.45
CA ILE A 242 -0.77 9.67 -13.49
C ILE A 242 0.61 10.16 -13.05
#